data_AF-A0A2D6P6U5-F1
#
_entry.id   AF-A0A2D6P6U5-F1
#
_cell.length_a   1.000
_cell.length_b   1.000
_cell.length_c   1.000
_cell.angle_alpha   90.00
_cell.angle_beta   90.00
_cell.angle_gamma   90.00
#
_symmetry.space_group_name_H-M   'P 1'
#
loop_
_entity.id
_entity.type
_entity.pdbx_description
1 polymer ?
#
loop_
_entity_poly.entity_id
_entity_poly.type
_entity_poly.pdbx_seq_one_letter_code
_entity_poly.pdbx_strand_id
1 'polypeptide(L)'
;MDFLIGIIILAILLCLPIDLYKYEIPDIISNGLILIGILVHSYLIIYEKILFSDLLISLGFGSFVGLGLFFSGNWGGGDAKLLIGVSAAGAALKNTLPFIIEYTINLILAGGIYSIFVVYFYSLKNYQKLKREPYIKELFILTAAFSIIFLPAGMIFLVLLTMYLSYIIQKKYFDKEINTKDLVEGDWVVEKIYHNKKLIYSPRKIGLLKKDISLIQKYKKSVKVKGGIAFAPAFFIAIIFTLNYPDIIFDLFLARI
;
A
#
# COMPACT_ATOMS: atom_id res chain seq x y z
N MET A 1 4.50 4.13 26.55
CA MET A 1 3.69 4.23 25.32
C MET A 1 4.46 4.92 24.20
N ASP A 2 5.09 6.07 24.45
CA ASP A 2 5.86 6.83 23.43
C ASP A 2 6.96 6.00 22.73
N PHE A 3 7.60 5.08 23.48
CA PHE A 3 8.55 4.13 22.92
C PHE A 3 7.96 3.24 21.81
N LEU A 4 6.73 2.76 21.96
CA LEU A 4 6.05 1.93 20.95
C LEU A 4 5.74 2.73 19.69
N ILE A 5 5.29 3.98 19.85
CA ILE A 5 5.08 4.91 18.74
C ILE A 5 6.40 5.14 18.00
N GLY A 6 7.50 5.37 18.74
CA GLY A 6 8.84 5.52 18.18
C GLY A 6 9.28 4.31 17.37
N ILE A 7 9.02 3.08 17.85
CA ILE A 7 9.32 1.84 17.11
C ILE A 7 8.49 1.75 15.83
N ILE A 8 7.19 2.04 15.88
CA ILE A 8 6.31 2.03 14.71
C ILE A 8 6.81 3.00 13.65
N ILE A 9 7.08 4.25 14.05
CA ILE A 9 7.59 5.29 13.16
C ILE A 9 8.94 4.87 12.57
N LEU A 10 9.87 4.37 13.39
CA LEU A 10 11.18 3.91 12.93
C LEU A 10 11.05 2.79 11.90
N ALA A 11 10.20 1.79 12.15
CA ALA A 11 9.96 0.70 11.21
C ALA A 11 9.44 1.22 9.86
N ILE A 12 8.44 2.13 9.88
CA ILE A 12 7.90 2.75 8.67
C ILE A 12 8.97 3.58 7.94
N LEU A 13 9.77 4.37 8.66
CA LEU A 13 10.84 5.19 8.09
C LEU A 13 11.92 4.33 7.40
N LEU A 14 12.25 3.16 7.97
CA LEU A 14 13.18 2.22 7.34
C LEU A 14 12.60 1.59 6.07
N CYS A 15 11.27 1.40 6.01
CA CYS A 15 10.58 0.89 4.83
C CYS A 15 10.50 1.93 3.70
N LEU A 16 10.32 3.23 4.01
CA LEU A 16 10.13 4.31 3.02
C LEU A 16 11.13 4.31 1.85
N PRO A 17 12.46 4.38 2.08
CA PRO A 17 13.42 4.45 0.97
C PRO A 17 13.44 3.17 0.14
N ILE A 18 13.21 2.02 0.79
CA ILE A 18 13.23 0.71 0.14
C ILE A 18 12.00 0.57 -0.73
N ASP A 19 10.82 0.93 -0.22
CA ASP A 19 9.57 0.85 -0.94
C ASP A 19 9.51 1.85 -2.12
N LEU A 20 10.00 3.08 -1.93
CA LEU A 20 10.07 4.06 -3.03
C LEU A 20 11.01 3.62 -4.17
N TYR A 21 12.06 2.85 -3.86
CA TYR A 21 13.02 2.39 -4.86
C TYR A 21 12.64 1.03 -5.46
N LYS A 22 12.25 0.07 -4.62
CA LYS A 22 12.02 -1.35 -4.95
C LYS A 22 10.55 -1.76 -4.99
N TYR A 23 9.62 -0.93 -4.51
CA TYR A 23 8.19 -1.26 -4.39
C TYR A 23 7.93 -2.50 -3.52
N GLU A 24 8.77 -2.67 -2.50
CA GLU A 24 8.70 -3.81 -1.60
C GLU A 24 8.99 -3.37 -0.16
N ILE A 25 8.24 -3.92 0.79
CA ILE A 25 8.46 -3.77 2.22
C ILE A 25 9.30 -4.96 2.72
N PRO A 26 10.48 -4.74 3.32
CA PRO A 26 11.33 -5.83 3.79
C PRO A 26 10.67 -6.70 4.87
N ASP A 27 10.70 -8.00 4.65
CA ASP A 27 10.19 -9.00 5.59
C ASP A 27 10.88 -8.94 6.97
N ILE A 28 12.15 -8.57 7.02
CA ILE A 28 12.89 -8.45 8.29
C ILE A 28 12.28 -7.34 9.15
N ILE A 29 11.88 -6.22 8.54
CA ILE A 29 11.32 -5.07 9.25
C ILE A 29 9.88 -5.38 9.69
N SER A 30 9.05 -5.89 8.78
CA SER A 30 7.64 -6.17 9.08
C SER A 30 7.48 -7.30 10.09
N ASN A 31 8.17 -8.43 9.94
CA ASN A 31 8.14 -9.52 10.92
C ASN A 31 8.81 -9.12 12.24
N GLY A 32 9.87 -8.31 12.19
CA GLY A 32 10.53 -7.75 13.36
C GLY A 32 9.56 -6.89 14.19
N LEU A 33 8.78 -6.03 13.53
CA LEU A 33 7.78 -5.20 14.19
C LEU A 33 6.66 -6.03 14.85
N ILE A 34 6.19 -7.09 14.18
CA ILE A 34 5.22 -8.04 14.76
C ILE A 34 5.78 -8.66 16.05
N LEU A 35 6.99 -9.21 15.97
CA LEU A 35 7.62 -9.89 17.10
C LEU A 35 7.86 -8.92 18.28
N ILE A 36 8.42 -7.74 18.00
CA ILE A 36 8.68 -6.72 19.02
C ILE A 36 7.36 -6.28 19.66
N GLY A 37 6.31 -6.03 18.87
CA GLY A 37 5.00 -5.63 19.37
C GLY A 37 4.40 -6.66 20.34
N ILE A 38 4.42 -7.94 19.97
CA ILE A 38 3.94 -9.04 20.82
C ILE A 38 4.75 -9.14 22.12
N LEU A 39 6.08 -9.07 22.04
CA LEU A 39 6.96 -9.19 23.20
C LEU A 39 6.76 -8.02 24.18
N VAL A 40 6.73 -6.79 23.65
CA VAL A 40 6.51 -5.60 24.49
C VAL A 40 5.11 -5.62 25.09
N HIS A 41 4.08 -5.99 24.34
CA HIS A 41 2.72 -6.08 24.91
C HIS A 41 2.61 -7.17 25.97
N SER A 42 3.28 -8.31 25.77
CA SER A 42 3.37 -9.39 26.76
C SER A 42 4.05 -8.93 28.05
N TYR A 43 5.12 -8.14 27.94
CA TYR A 43 5.72 -7.46 29.09
C TYR A 43 4.72 -6.52 29.77
N LEU A 44 4.01 -5.68 29.03
CA LEU A 44 3.05 -4.73 29.59
C LEU A 44 1.85 -5.42 30.27
N ILE A 45 1.43 -6.61 29.82
CA ILE A 45 0.41 -7.40 30.51
C ILE A 45 0.90 -7.82 31.91
N ILE A 46 2.15 -8.27 32.02
CA ILE A 46 2.72 -8.79 33.26
C ILE A 46 2.95 -7.66 34.28
N TYR A 47 3.55 -6.55 33.83
CA TYR A 47 4.03 -5.50 34.73
C TYR A 47 3.07 -4.32 34.88
N GLU A 48 2.42 -3.92 33.79
CA GLU A 48 1.52 -2.75 33.76
C GLU A 48 0.03 -3.15 33.78
N LYS A 49 -0.26 -4.46 33.85
CA LYS A 49 -1.62 -5.03 33.87
C LYS A 49 -2.51 -4.57 32.71
N ILE A 50 -1.90 -4.31 31.54
CA ILE A 50 -2.66 -4.09 30.30
C ILE A 50 -3.46 -5.36 29.97
N LEU A 51 -4.63 -5.19 29.36
CA LEU A 51 -5.48 -6.32 29.01
C LEU A 51 -4.87 -7.13 27.86
N PHE A 52 -4.89 -8.46 28.01
CA PHE A 52 -4.54 -9.37 26.93
C PHE A 52 -5.51 -9.26 25.75
N SER A 53 -6.77 -8.92 26.00
CA SER A 53 -7.77 -8.67 24.95
C SER A 53 -7.36 -7.57 23.99
N ASP A 54 -6.63 -6.55 24.45
CA ASP A 54 -6.22 -5.43 23.60
C ASP A 54 -5.28 -5.91 22.48
N LEU A 55 -4.38 -6.84 22.80
CA LEU A 55 -3.50 -7.50 21.82
C LEU A 55 -4.28 -8.34 20.82
N LEU A 56 -5.23 -9.16 21.31
CA LEU A 56 -6.02 -10.03 20.45
C LEU A 56 -6.93 -9.25 19.50
N ILE A 57 -7.59 -8.20 19.99
CA ILE A 57 -8.44 -7.32 19.19
C ILE A 57 -7.57 -6.63 18.13
N SER A 58 -6.42 -6.08 18.53
CA SER A 58 -5.57 -5.34 17.62
C SER A 58 -4.98 -6.24 16.53
N LEU A 59 -4.38 -7.37 16.91
CA LEU A 59 -3.85 -8.36 15.96
C LEU A 59 -4.94 -8.95 15.08
N GLY A 60 -6.09 -9.28 15.65
CA GLY A 60 -7.23 -9.84 14.93
C GLY A 60 -7.73 -8.89 13.85
N PHE A 61 -7.94 -7.62 14.19
CA PHE A 61 -8.37 -6.60 13.24
C PHE A 61 -7.30 -6.32 12.17
N GLY A 62 -6.05 -6.08 12.57
CA GLY A 62 -4.94 -5.82 11.64
C GLY A 62 -4.70 -6.99 10.68
N SER A 63 -4.80 -8.23 11.16
CA SER A 63 -4.68 -9.43 10.32
C SER A 63 -5.85 -9.59 9.39
N PHE A 64 -7.09 -9.35 9.86
CA PHE A 64 -8.28 -9.39 9.03
C PHE A 64 -8.18 -8.42 7.85
N VAL A 65 -7.82 -7.16 8.11
CA VAL A 65 -7.67 -6.14 7.06
C VAL A 65 -6.48 -6.45 6.15
N GLY A 66 -5.29 -6.68 6.73
CA GLY A 66 -4.05 -6.90 5.98
C GLY A 66 -4.14 -8.13 5.07
N LEU A 67 -4.57 -9.27 5.61
CA LEU A 67 -4.73 -10.49 4.81
C LEU A 67 -5.89 -10.39 3.83
N GLY A 68 -6.98 -9.72 4.20
CA GLY A 68 -8.10 -9.45 3.28
C GLY A 68 -7.62 -8.72 2.02
N LEU A 69 -6.88 -7.62 2.19
CA LEU A 69 -6.34 -6.84 1.07
C LEU A 69 -5.28 -7.61 0.26
N PHE A 70 -4.46 -8.44 0.91
CA PHE A 70 -3.50 -9.31 0.24
C PHE A 70 -4.19 -10.37 -0.64
N PHE A 71 -5.17 -11.09 -0.10
CA PHE A 71 -5.88 -12.13 -0.86
C PHE A 71 -6.77 -11.57 -1.97
N SER A 72 -7.30 -10.36 -1.80
CA SER A 72 -7.96 -9.60 -2.87
C SER A 72 -7.00 -9.12 -3.96
N GLY A 73 -5.68 -9.14 -3.71
CA GLY A 73 -4.66 -8.66 -4.64
C GLY A 73 -4.54 -7.14 -4.69
N ASN A 74 -5.08 -6.42 -3.70
CA ASN A 74 -4.99 -4.98 -3.59
C ASN A 74 -3.64 -4.54 -3.02
N TRP A 75 -3.09 -5.29 -2.07
CA TRP A 75 -1.82 -5.01 -1.40
C TRP A 75 -0.80 -6.13 -1.59
N GLY A 76 0.49 -5.77 -1.46
CA GLY A 76 1.57 -6.74 -1.39
C GLY A 76 1.62 -7.44 -0.03
N GLY A 77 2.28 -8.60 0.02
CA GLY A 77 2.46 -9.33 1.28
C GLY A 77 3.23 -8.53 2.32
N GLY A 78 4.16 -7.67 1.87
CA GLY A 78 4.91 -6.76 2.73
C GLY A 78 4.04 -5.70 3.41
N ASP A 79 3.15 -5.04 2.66
CA ASP A 79 2.20 -4.05 3.20
C ASP A 79 1.27 -4.67 4.25
N ALA A 80 0.76 -5.87 3.95
CA ALA A 80 -0.09 -6.62 4.86
C ALA A 80 0.63 -6.96 6.18
N LYS A 81 1.86 -7.48 6.10
CA LYS A 81 2.68 -7.77 7.30
C LYS A 81 3.01 -6.51 8.07
N LEU A 82 3.27 -5.38 7.39
CA LEU A 82 3.54 -4.11 8.07
C LEU A 82 2.33 -3.64 8.87
N LEU A 83 1.11 -3.73 8.32
CA LEU A 83 -0.11 -3.40 9.08
C LEU A 83 -0.31 -4.32 10.29
N ILE A 84 -0.02 -5.62 10.16
CA ILE A 84 -0.05 -6.57 11.28
C ILE A 84 1.03 -6.22 12.32
N GLY A 85 2.21 -5.76 11.89
CA GLY A 85 3.25 -5.27 12.78
C GLY A 85 2.80 -4.04 13.55
N VAL A 86 2.22 -3.06 12.86
CA VAL A 86 1.65 -1.85 13.49
C VAL A 86 0.54 -2.23 14.46
N SER A 87 -0.29 -3.23 14.15
CA SER A 87 -1.34 -3.67 15.07
C SER A 87 -0.78 -4.36 16.32
N ALA A 88 0.26 -5.18 16.19
CA ALA A 88 0.95 -5.78 17.32
C ALA A 88 1.59 -4.71 18.23
N ALA A 89 2.35 -3.79 17.65
CA ALA A 89 3.07 -2.76 18.39
C ALA A 89 2.15 -1.66 18.94
N GLY A 90 1.05 -1.39 18.24
CA GLY A 90 0.05 -0.40 18.62
C GLY A 90 -1.04 -0.92 19.54
N ALA A 91 -1.03 -2.21 19.91
CA ALA A 91 -2.09 -2.83 20.70
C ALA A 91 -2.29 -2.18 22.08
N ALA A 92 -1.22 -1.70 22.70
CA ALA A 92 -1.27 -1.03 23.99
C ALA A 92 -1.68 0.45 23.87
N LEU A 93 -1.65 1.04 22.67
CA LEU A 93 -1.99 2.44 22.45
C LEU A 93 -3.50 2.63 22.48
N LYS A 94 -3.96 3.61 23.25
CA LYS A 94 -5.38 3.93 23.41
C LYS A 94 -5.66 5.32 22.86
N ASN A 95 -6.64 5.38 21.97
CA ASN A 95 -7.31 6.60 21.53
C ASN A 95 -8.81 6.45 21.81
N THR A 96 -9.66 7.27 21.20
CA THR A 96 -11.13 7.19 21.32
C THR A 96 -11.65 5.82 20.87
N LEU A 97 -11.09 5.29 19.78
CA LEU A 97 -11.21 3.91 19.35
C LEU A 97 -9.88 3.17 19.56
N PRO A 98 -9.86 1.82 19.51
CA PRO A 98 -8.61 1.07 19.47
C PRO A 98 -7.68 1.64 18.39
N PHE A 99 -6.43 1.92 18.75
CA PHE A 99 -5.47 2.63 17.90
C PHE A 99 -5.39 2.08 16.47
N ILE A 100 -5.41 0.75 16.32
CA ILE A 100 -5.33 0.12 15.00
C ILE A 100 -6.52 0.46 14.09
N ILE A 101 -7.71 0.68 14.66
CA ILE A 101 -8.93 1.00 13.90
C ILE A 101 -8.77 2.40 13.31
N GLU A 102 -8.47 3.39 14.15
CA GLU A 102 -8.22 4.77 13.71
C GLU A 102 -7.05 4.83 12.73
N TYR A 103 -5.96 4.14 13.03
CA TYR A 103 -4.80 4.05 12.16
C TYR A 103 -5.17 3.48 10.78
N THR A 104 -5.98 2.42 10.73
CA THR A 104 -6.39 1.79 9.47
C THR A 104 -7.30 2.72 8.66
N ILE A 105 -8.22 3.43 9.31
CA ILE A 105 -9.05 4.46 8.66
C ILE A 105 -8.16 5.56 8.07
N ASN A 106 -7.25 6.10 8.88
CA ASN A 106 -6.30 7.13 8.43
C ASN A 106 -5.41 6.61 7.31
N LEU A 107 -5.05 5.34 7.31
CA LEU A 107 -4.29 4.68 6.25
C LEU A 107 -5.07 4.55 4.95
N ILE A 108 -6.36 4.22 5.02
CA ILE A 108 -7.23 4.18 3.83
C ILE A 108 -7.37 5.59 3.25
N LEU A 109 -7.59 6.61 4.09
CA LEU A 109 -7.70 8.00 3.65
C LEU A 109 -6.39 8.52 3.06
N ALA A 110 -5.29 8.37 3.78
CA ALA A 110 -3.95 8.78 3.35
C ALA A 110 -3.52 8.03 2.08
N GLY A 111 -3.77 6.72 2.00
CA GLY A 111 -3.50 5.89 0.84
C GLY A 111 -4.32 6.27 -0.37
N GLY A 112 -5.60 6.61 -0.19
CA GLY A 112 -6.46 7.17 -1.23
C GLY A 112 -5.90 8.48 -1.78
N ILE A 113 -5.60 9.45 -0.91
CA ILE A 113 -5.05 10.75 -1.31
C ILE A 113 -3.69 10.59 -2.01
N TYR A 114 -2.80 9.77 -1.43
CA TYR A 114 -1.48 9.51 -1.98
C TYR A 114 -1.54 8.83 -3.35
N SER A 115 -2.39 7.80 -3.51
CA SER A 115 -2.54 7.11 -4.79
C SER A 115 -3.11 8.01 -5.88
N ILE A 116 -4.07 8.89 -5.54
CA ILE A 116 -4.56 9.94 -6.44
C ILE A 116 -3.40 10.83 -6.89
N PHE A 117 -2.61 11.36 -5.94
CA PHE A 117 -1.46 12.20 -6.27
C PHE A 117 -0.49 11.49 -7.23
N VAL A 118 -0.15 10.23 -6.97
CA VAL A 118 0.74 9.43 -7.84
C VAL A 118 0.14 9.26 -9.23
N VAL A 119 -1.14 8.91 -9.35
CA VAL A 119 -1.82 8.75 -10.65
C VAL A 119 -1.78 10.05 -11.46
N TYR A 120 -2.08 11.20 -10.83
CA TYR A 120 -2.03 12.50 -11.50
C TYR A 120 -0.60 12.89 -11.88
N PHE A 121 0.39 12.65 -11.02
CA PHE A 121 1.80 12.88 -11.33
C PHE A 121 2.26 12.09 -12.57
N TYR A 122 1.94 10.79 -12.63
CA TYR A 122 2.26 9.96 -13.80
C TYR A 122 1.47 10.36 -15.05
N SER A 123 0.22 10.81 -14.89
CA SER A 123 -0.62 11.31 -15.97
C SER A 123 -0.04 12.58 -16.61
N LEU A 124 0.44 13.52 -15.79
CA LEU A 124 1.13 14.73 -16.26
C LEU A 124 2.45 14.39 -16.96
N LYS A 125 3.26 13.51 -16.37
CA LYS A 125 4.54 13.08 -16.96
C LYS A 125 4.35 12.41 -18.34
N ASN A 126 3.25 11.70 -18.54
CA ASN A 126 2.95 10.97 -19.78
C ASN A 126 1.84 11.62 -20.63
N TYR A 127 1.53 12.90 -20.40
CA TYR A 127 0.38 13.58 -21.00
C TYR A 127 0.32 13.46 -22.54
N GLN A 128 1.47 13.57 -23.22
CA GLN A 128 1.53 13.48 -24.68
C GLN A 128 1.06 12.14 -25.25
N LYS A 129 1.25 11.05 -24.49
CA LYS A 129 0.79 9.71 -24.86
C LYS A 129 -0.65 9.50 -24.40
N LEU A 130 -0.97 9.99 -23.21
CA LEU A 130 -2.30 9.87 -22.59
C LEU A 130 -3.40 10.58 -23.39
N LYS A 131 -3.12 11.73 -24.00
CA LYS A 131 -4.09 12.45 -24.86
C LYS A 131 -4.53 11.67 -26.10
N ARG A 132 -3.83 10.59 -26.45
CA ARG A 132 -4.18 9.69 -27.57
C ARG A 132 -5.04 8.50 -27.13
N GLU A 133 -5.20 8.30 -25.83
CA GLU A 133 -6.09 7.28 -25.30
C GLU A 133 -7.54 7.70 -25.54
N PRO A 134 -8.43 6.74 -25.88
CA PRO A 134 -9.83 7.04 -26.11
C PRO A 134 -10.49 7.59 -24.83
N TYR A 135 -11.54 8.39 -24.97
CA TYR A 135 -12.38 8.89 -23.86
C TYR A 135 -11.71 9.85 -22.86
N ILE A 136 -10.38 10.02 -22.83
CA ILE A 136 -9.71 10.94 -21.90
C ILE A 136 -10.19 12.38 -22.08
N LYS A 137 -10.29 12.83 -23.34
CA LYS A 137 -10.70 14.20 -23.66
C LYS A 137 -12.16 14.43 -23.27
N GLU A 138 -13.02 13.48 -23.61
CA GLU A 138 -14.45 13.48 -23.31
C GLU A 138 -14.69 13.51 -21.79
N LEU A 139 -14.02 12.63 -21.04
CA LEU A 139 -14.12 12.59 -19.58
C LEU A 139 -13.63 13.88 -18.92
N PHE A 140 -12.56 14.50 -19.43
CA PHE A 140 -12.08 15.78 -18.90
C PHE A 140 -13.08 16.91 -19.16
N ILE A 141 -13.66 16.97 -20.36
CA ILE A 141 -14.69 17.95 -20.72
C ILE A 141 -15.94 17.76 -19.86
N LEU A 142 -16.40 16.52 -19.69
CA LEU A 142 -17.56 16.20 -18.84
C LEU A 142 -17.28 16.60 -17.39
N THR A 143 -16.11 16.25 -16.86
CA THR A 143 -15.70 16.65 -15.50
C THR A 143 -15.77 18.17 -15.34
N ALA A 144 -15.16 18.92 -16.26
CA ALA A 144 -15.15 20.39 -16.21
C ALA A 144 -16.57 20.99 -16.33
N ALA A 145 -17.38 20.50 -17.27
CA ALA A 145 -18.74 20.99 -17.49
C ALA A 145 -19.64 20.77 -16.27
N PHE A 146 -19.62 19.55 -15.70
CA PHE A 146 -20.44 19.23 -14.54
C PHE A 146 -19.92 19.87 -13.25
N SER A 147 -18.62 20.08 -13.09
CA SER A 147 -18.08 20.84 -11.95
C SER A 147 -18.57 22.30 -11.92
N ILE A 148 -18.87 22.90 -13.08
CA ILE A 148 -19.41 24.26 -13.18
C ILE A 148 -20.92 24.28 -12.97
N ILE A 149 -21.65 23.33 -13.55
CA ILE A 149 -23.12 23.30 -13.54
C ILE A 149 -23.68 22.76 -12.22
N PHE A 150 -23.10 21.66 -11.73
CA PHE A 150 -23.60 20.95 -10.55
C PHE A 150 -22.48 20.19 -9.84
N LEU A 151 -21.93 20.82 -8.80
CA LEU A 151 -20.75 20.34 -8.07
C LEU A 151 -20.79 18.84 -7.71
N PRO A 152 -21.91 18.26 -7.20
CA PRO A 152 -21.97 16.83 -6.90
C PRO A 152 -21.80 15.93 -8.14
N ALA A 153 -22.39 16.30 -9.29
CA ALA A 153 -22.14 15.56 -10.52
C ALA A 153 -20.69 15.71 -10.98
N GLY A 154 -20.10 16.91 -10.85
CA GLY A 154 -18.68 17.12 -11.12
C GLY A 154 -17.77 16.18 -10.33
N MET A 155 -18.08 15.94 -9.05
CA MET A 155 -17.35 14.97 -8.23
C MET A 155 -17.46 13.53 -8.74
N ILE A 156 -18.65 13.11 -9.20
CA ILE A 156 -18.84 11.77 -9.80
C ILE A 156 -17.96 11.62 -11.04
N PHE A 157 -17.97 12.61 -11.93
CA PHE A 157 -17.12 12.58 -13.12
C PHE A 157 -15.63 12.64 -12.80
N LEU A 158 -15.23 13.37 -11.75
CA LEU A 158 -13.85 13.38 -11.26
C LEU A 158 -13.41 11.99 -10.77
N VAL A 159 -14.27 11.27 -10.05
CA VAL A 159 -14.00 9.89 -9.63
C VAL A 159 -13.87 8.97 -10.85
N LEU A 160 -14.80 9.06 -11.82
CA LEU A 160 -14.73 8.26 -13.04
C LEU A 160 -13.46 8.55 -13.85
N LEU A 161 -13.09 9.82 -14.00
CA LEU A 161 -11.85 10.23 -14.65
C LEU A 161 -10.64 9.64 -13.92
N THR A 162 -10.59 9.74 -12.59
CA THR A 162 -9.48 9.23 -11.77
C THR A 162 -9.38 7.70 -11.87
N MET A 163 -10.50 6.98 -11.85
CA MET A 163 -10.52 5.52 -12.04
C MET A 163 -10.01 5.13 -13.43
N TYR A 164 -10.43 5.84 -14.47
CA TYR A 164 -10.00 5.58 -15.84
C TYR A 164 -8.51 5.88 -16.05
N LEU A 165 -8.02 6.99 -15.50
CA LEU A 165 -6.60 7.33 -15.47
C LEU A 165 -5.78 6.27 -14.74
N SER A 166 -6.22 5.85 -13.55
CA SER A 166 -5.56 4.80 -12.77
C SER A 166 -5.45 3.50 -13.57
N TYR A 167 -6.52 3.07 -14.25
CA TYR A 167 -6.52 1.89 -15.12
C TYR A 167 -5.49 1.99 -16.25
N ILE A 168 -5.44 3.11 -16.96
CA ILE A 168 -4.49 3.33 -18.06
C ILE A 168 -3.05 3.36 -17.53
N ILE A 169 -2.81 4.12 -16.47
CA ILE A 169 -1.49 4.28 -15.86
C ILE A 169 -0.95 2.93 -15.38
N GLN A 170 -1.77 2.16 -14.65
CA GLN A 170 -1.39 0.84 -14.17
C GLN A 170 -1.08 -0.13 -15.31
N LYS A 171 -1.87 -0.12 -16.39
CA LYS A 171 -1.71 -1.08 -17.49
C LYS A 171 -0.55 -0.76 -18.44
N LYS A 172 -0.23 0.52 -18.65
CA LYS A 172 0.70 0.95 -19.71
C LYS A 172 1.98 1.59 -19.21
N TYR A 173 2.00 2.08 -17.98
CA TYR A 173 3.08 2.97 -17.50
C TYR A 173 3.71 2.54 -16.17
N PHE A 174 3.16 1.53 -15.49
CA PHE A 174 3.75 0.97 -14.27
C PHE A 174 4.75 -0.16 -14.53
N ASP A 175 4.68 -0.85 -15.66
CA ASP A 175 5.65 -1.89 -15.99
C ASP A 175 7.06 -1.29 -16.15
N LYS A 176 8.02 -1.84 -15.41
CA LYS A 176 9.43 -1.45 -15.47
C LYS A 176 10.27 -2.60 -16.01
N GLU A 177 11.19 -2.27 -16.90
CA GLU A 177 12.22 -3.23 -17.31
C GLU A 177 13.35 -3.19 -16.28
N ILE A 178 13.61 -4.32 -15.64
CA ILE A 178 14.67 -4.46 -14.64
C ILE A 178 15.68 -5.53 -15.08
N ASN A 179 16.93 -5.37 -14.64
CA ASN A 179 17.96 -6.35 -14.90
C ASN A 179 17.64 -7.63 -14.11
N THR A 180 17.86 -8.80 -14.71
CA THR A 180 17.60 -10.07 -14.03
C THR A 180 18.45 -10.26 -12.78
N LYS A 181 19.60 -9.57 -12.67
CA LYS A 181 20.45 -9.54 -11.46
C LYS A 181 19.79 -8.86 -10.27
N ASP A 182 18.90 -7.91 -10.52
CA ASP A 182 18.24 -7.12 -9.48
C ASP A 182 16.90 -7.74 -9.06
N LEU A 183 16.51 -8.87 -9.67
CA LEU A 183 15.28 -9.59 -9.32
C LEU A 183 15.33 -10.09 -7.87
N VAL A 184 14.24 -9.86 -7.16
CA VAL A 184 14.03 -10.32 -5.79
C VAL A 184 12.85 -11.30 -5.74
N GLU A 185 12.81 -12.09 -4.66
CA GLU A 185 11.70 -13.00 -4.42
C GLU A 185 10.42 -12.19 -4.21
N GLY A 186 9.33 -12.56 -4.87
CA GLY A 186 8.07 -11.82 -4.86
C GLY A 186 7.84 -10.90 -6.07
N ASP A 187 8.87 -10.60 -6.87
CA ASP A 187 8.72 -9.76 -8.07
C ASP A 187 7.66 -10.32 -9.05
N TRP A 188 6.82 -9.44 -9.58
CA TRP A 188 5.75 -9.78 -10.52
C TRP A 188 6.18 -9.60 -11.98
N VAL A 189 6.83 -10.62 -12.55
CA VAL A 189 7.13 -10.65 -13.98
C VAL A 189 5.84 -10.76 -14.80
N VAL A 190 5.63 -9.81 -15.71
CA VAL A 190 4.37 -9.65 -16.47
C VAL A 190 4.27 -10.67 -17.61
N GLU A 191 5.40 -11.07 -18.17
CA GLU A 191 5.48 -11.87 -19.39
C GLU A 191 5.81 -13.34 -19.12
N LYS A 192 5.31 -14.23 -19.99
CA LYS A 192 5.76 -15.62 -20.03
C LYS A 192 7.16 -15.66 -20.64
N ILE A 193 8.09 -16.33 -19.96
CA ILE A 193 9.48 -16.44 -20.41
C ILE A 193 9.69 -17.81 -21.04
N TYR A 194 10.17 -17.81 -22.29
CA TYR A 194 10.51 -19.01 -23.04
C TYR A 194 12.00 -19.06 -23.37
N HIS A 195 12.57 -20.25 -23.38
CA HIS A 195 13.90 -20.53 -23.95
C HIS A 195 13.81 -21.78 -24.82
N ASN A 196 14.27 -21.68 -26.06
CA ASN A 196 14.19 -22.75 -27.06
C ASN A 196 12.79 -23.39 -27.16
N LYS A 197 11.75 -22.54 -27.23
CA LYS A 197 10.31 -22.93 -27.26
C LYS A 197 9.78 -23.63 -26.00
N LYS A 198 10.61 -23.88 -24.99
CA LYS A 198 10.20 -24.40 -23.68
C LYS A 198 9.83 -23.24 -22.75
N LEU A 199 8.67 -23.34 -22.11
CA LEU A 199 8.24 -22.39 -21.08
C LEU A 199 9.14 -22.55 -19.84
N ILE A 200 9.82 -21.48 -19.44
CA ILE A 200 10.63 -21.43 -18.21
C ILE A 200 9.81 -20.87 -17.06
N TYR A 201 9.05 -19.80 -17.32
CA TYR A 201 8.27 -19.11 -16.30
C TYR A 201 6.94 -18.64 -16.85
N SER A 202 5.91 -18.76 -16.00
CA SER A 202 4.59 -18.18 -16.21
C SER A 202 4.25 -17.27 -15.02
N PRO A 203 3.65 -16.09 -15.25
CA PRO A 203 3.23 -15.17 -14.19
C PRO A 203 2.36 -15.86 -13.13
N ARG A 204 2.61 -15.55 -11.86
CA ARG A 204 1.89 -16.08 -10.68
C ARG A 204 1.59 -14.96 -9.68
N LYS A 205 0.50 -15.09 -8.92
CA LYS A 205 0.10 -14.11 -7.87
C LYS A 205 1.14 -13.94 -6.76
N ILE A 206 1.91 -14.98 -6.46
CA ILE A 206 2.92 -14.97 -5.38
C ILE A 206 4.24 -14.33 -5.89
N GLY A 207 4.35 -14.08 -7.19
CA GLY A 207 5.56 -13.57 -7.83
C GLY A 207 6.63 -14.62 -8.09
N LEU A 208 7.87 -14.15 -8.22
CA LEU A 208 9.05 -14.98 -8.46
C LEU A 208 9.49 -15.70 -7.20
N LEU A 209 9.78 -17.00 -7.31
CA LEU A 209 10.49 -17.75 -6.28
C LEU A 209 12.00 -17.73 -6.56
N LYS A 210 12.83 -17.99 -5.53
CA LYS A 210 14.31 -18.09 -5.72
C LYS A 210 14.75 -19.00 -6.87
N LYS A 211 14.03 -20.12 -7.06
CA LYS A 211 14.26 -21.06 -8.18
C LYS A 211 13.96 -20.44 -9.55
N ASP A 212 12.94 -19.58 -9.62
CA ASP A 212 12.55 -18.91 -10.87
C ASP A 212 13.59 -17.85 -11.23
N ILE A 213 14.06 -17.07 -10.25
CA ILE A 213 15.10 -16.05 -10.44
C ILE A 213 16.36 -16.68 -11.03
N SER A 214 16.83 -17.77 -10.43
CA SER A 214 18.03 -18.50 -10.89
C SER A 214 17.89 -18.98 -12.33
N LEU A 215 16.71 -19.47 -12.72
CA LEU A 215 16.41 -19.90 -14.08
C LEU A 215 16.36 -18.72 -15.05
N ILE A 216 15.69 -17.63 -14.69
CA ILE A 216 15.54 -16.44 -15.53
C ILE A 216 16.89 -15.77 -15.78
N GLN A 217 17.71 -15.61 -14.75
CA GLN A 217 19.06 -15.02 -14.82
C GLN A 217 19.99 -15.78 -15.78
N LYS A 218 19.78 -17.10 -15.95
CA LYS A 218 20.58 -17.91 -16.88
C LYS A 218 20.28 -17.62 -18.36
N TYR A 219 19.06 -17.19 -18.68
CA TYR A 219 18.58 -17.11 -20.07
C TYR A 219 18.18 -15.70 -20.54
N LYS A 220 18.01 -14.75 -19.62
CA LYS A 220 17.61 -13.36 -19.91
C LYS A 220 18.45 -12.37 -19.13
N LYS A 221 18.72 -11.22 -19.75
CA LYS A 221 19.43 -10.09 -19.12
C LYS A 221 18.48 -9.10 -18.45
N SER A 222 17.28 -8.95 -19.02
CA SER A 222 16.22 -8.09 -18.49
C SER A 222 14.86 -8.75 -18.64
N VAL A 223 13.93 -8.36 -17.77
CA VAL A 223 12.52 -8.77 -17.79
C VAL A 223 11.64 -7.59 -17.38
N LYS A 224 10.39 -7.59 -17.83
CA LYS A 224 9.38 -6.62 -17.38
C LYS A 224 8.74 -7.07 -16.08
N VAL A 225 8.93 -6.28 -15.03
CA VAL A 225 8.27 -6.45 -13.74
C VAL A 225 7.19 -5.40 -13.58
N LYS A 226 6.05 -5.84 -13.05
CA LYS A 226 4.91 -4.99 -12.76
C LYS A 226 5.29 -4.05 -11.63
N GLY A 227 5.37 -2.76 -11.92
CA GLY A 227 5.49 -1.75 -10.88
C GLY A 227 4.18 -1.55 -10.12
N GLY A 228 4.26 -0.75 -9.06
CA GLY A 228 3.12 -0.41 -8.24
C GLY A 228 3.20 1.03 -7.74
N ILE A 229 2.34 1.31 -6.76
CA ILE A 229 2.41 2.51 -5.95
C ILE A 229 3.10 2.09 -4.66
N ALA A 230 4.25 2.69 -4.35
CA ALA A 230 4.94 2.49 -3.07
C ALA A 230 4.01 2.97 -1.94
N PHE A 231 3.59 2.08 -1.04
CA PHE A 231 2.55 2.38 -0.06
C PHE A 231 3.09 2.79 1.33
N ALA A 232 4.38 2.62 1.61
CA ALA A 232 5.03 3.10 2.84
C ALA A 232 4.82 4.61 3.11
N PRO A 233 4.79 5.52 2.10
CA PRO A 233 4.42 6.92 2.30
C PRO A 233 3.02 7.08 2.92
N ALA A 234 2.05 6.26 2.50
CA ALA A 234 0.71 6.28 3.07
C ALA A 234 0.71 5.80 4.52
N PHE A 235 1.47 4.75 4.86
CA PHE A 235 1.69 4.31 6.24
C PHE A 235 2.27 5.44 7.11
N PHE A 236 3.27 6.16 6.59
CA PHE A 236 3.90 7.26 7.33
C PHE A 236 2.96 8.45 7.53
N ILE A 237 2.20 8.83 6.50
CA ILE A 237 1.21 9.89 6.60
C ILE A 237 0.11 9.49 7.61
N ALA A 238 -0.36 8.24 7.54
CA ALA A 238 -1.39 7.73 8.44
C ALA A 238 -0.98 7.76 9.92
N ILE A 239 0.27 7.43 10.26
CA ILE A 239 0.71 7.49 11.66
C ILE A 239 0.73 8.93 12.16
N ILE A 240 1.18 9.89 11.35
CA ILE A 240 1.14 11.32 11.70
C ILE A 240 -0.30 11.76 11.93
N PHE A 241 -1.23 11.42 11.03
CA PHE A 241 -2.64 11.77 11.21
C PHE A 241 -3.24 11.12 12.45
N THR A 242 -2.93 9.86 12.73
CA THR A 242 -3.48 9.15 13.90
C THR A 242 -3.01 9.76 15.22
N LEU A 243 -1.78 10.30 15.25
CA LEU A 243 -1.25 10.95 16.45
C LEU A 243 -1.79 12.38 16.67
N ASN A 244 -2.11 13.10 15.60
CA ASN A 244 -2.56 14.50 15.68
C ASN A 244 -4.08 14.67 15.59
N TYR A 245 -4.77 13.73 14.94
CA TYR A 245 -6.19 13.75 14.61
C TYR A 245 -6.82 12.35 14.77
N PRO A 246 -6.79 11.76 15.98
CA PRO A 246 -7.36 10.42 16.23
C PRO A 246 -8.86 10.36 15.88
N ASP A 247 -9.58 11.47 16.12
CA ASP A 247 -11.02 11.58 15.97
C ASP A 247 -11.49 12.04 14.59
N ILE A 248 -10.67 11.90 13.53
CA ILE A 248 -11.00 12.46 12.21
C ILE A 248 -12.37 12.00 11.68
N ILE A 249 -12.83 10.79 12.04
CA ILE A 249 -14.17 10.33 11.70
C ILE A 249 -15.23 11.15 12.44
N PHE A 250 -15.08 11.32 13.75
CA PHE A 250 -16.01 12.12 14.55
C PHE A 250 -16.02 13.57 14.06
N ASP A 251 -14.86 14.12 13.73
CA ASP A 251 -14.77 15.49 13.20
C ASP A 251 -15.40 15.62 11.81
N LEU A 252 -15.20 14.65 10.92
CA LEU A 252 -15.76 14.71 9.56
C LEU A 252 -17.26 14.43 9.50
N PHE A 253 -17.77 13.53 10.34
CA PHE A 253 -19.14 13.02 10.25
C PHE A 253 -20.07 13.50 11.37
N LEU A 254 -19.54 13.85 12.55
CA LEU A 254 -20.34 14.21 13.72
C LEU A 254 -20.21 15.69 14.11
N ALA A 255 -19.16 16.41 13.69
CA ALA A 255 -19.06 17.87 13.93
C ALA A 255 -20.04 18.72 13.08
N ARG A 256 -20.96 18.09 12.33
CA ARG A 256 -22.00 18.75 11.51
C ARG A 256 -23.43 18.45 11.96
N ILE A 257 -23.63 17.91 13.17
CA ILE A 257 -24.93 17.81 13.84
C ILE A 257 -24.89 18.71 15.06
#